data_AF-A0A2G6QT99-F1
#
_entry.id   AF-A0A2G6QT99-F1
#
_cell.length_a   1.000
_cell.length_b   1.000
_cell.length_c   1.000
_cell.angle_alpha   90.00
_cell.angle_beta   90.00
_cell.angle_gamma   90.00
#
_symmetry.space_group_name_H-M   'P 1'
#
loop_
_entity.id
_entity.type
_entity.pdbx_description
1 polymer ?
#
loop_
_entity_poly.entity_id
_entity_poly.type
_entity_poly.pdbx_seq_one_letter_code
_entity_poly.pdbx_strand_id
1 'polypeptide(L)'
;MNPEQRLWEYYAKLAPGTPLRQGLERILAGRTGALVVLGTNKIVQASCTGGFPINIEFKPTRLRELAKMDGGIVLNNELDTILAAGVHIVSDPVPSAETGTRHRSADQLAKVSGIPVVTVSASMSTISLFTGGDR
;
A
#
# COMPACT_ATOMS: atom_id res chain seq x y z
N MET A 1 -14.38 -8.01 14.56
CA MET A 1 -13.61 -6.81 14.96
C MET A 1 -14.32 -5.60 14.39
N ASN A 2 -14.54 -4.55 15.18
CA ASN A 2 -15.21 -3.31 14.72
C ASN A 2 -14.31 -2.60 13.69
N PRO A 3 -14.84 -2.06 12.56
CA PRO A 3 -14.10 -1.24 11.60
C PRO A 3 -13.17 -0.19 12.24
N GLU A 4 -13.63 0.47 13.30
CA GLU A 4 -12.85 1.47 14.04
C GLU A 4 -11.59 0.87 14.70
N GLN A 5 -11.72 -0.30 15.32
CA GLN A 5 -10.58 -1.01 15.93
C GLN A 5 -9.53 -1.39 14.88
N ARG A 6 -9.99 -1.83 13.71
CA ARG A 6 -9.11 -2.20 12.60
C ARG A 6 -8.36 -0.99 12.05
N LEU A 7 -9.01 0.17 11.99
CA LEU A 7 -8.38 1.43 11.58
C LEU A 7 -7.28 1.84 12.57
N TRP A 8 -7.54 1.76 13.88
CA TRP A 8 -6.53 2.02 14.91
C TRP A 8 -5.32 1.11 14.83
N GLU A 9 -5.51 -0.18 14.49
CA GLU A 9 -4.39 -1.11 14.26
C GLU A 9 -3.50 -0.63 13.10
N TYR A 10 -4.08 -0.17 11.99
CA TYR A 10 -3.30 0.34 10.87
C TYR A 10 -2.60 1.66 11.20
N TYR A 11 -3.24 2.58 11.92
CA TYR A 11 -2.58 3.78 12.41
C TYR A 11 -1.41 3.46 13.35
N ALA A 12 -1.58 2.50 14.26
CA ALA A 12 -0.51 2.06 15.14
C ALA A 12 0.67 1.48 14.34
N LYS A 13 0.40 0.69 13.28
CA LYS A 13 1.45 0.17 12.39
C LYS A 13 2.11 1.26 11.53
N LEU A 14 1.44 2.38 11.28
CA LEU A 14 1.96 3.54 10.54
C LEU A 14 2.49 4.67 11.44
N ALA A 15 2.48 4.49 12.76
CA ALA A 15 2.96 5.48 13.71
C ALA A 15 4.48 5.72 13.56
N PRO A 16 4.98 6.93 13.93
CA PRO A 16 6.41 7.21 14.00
C PRO A 16 7.18 6.15 14.78
N GLY A 17 8.34 5.76 14.27
CA GLY A 17 9.20 4.74 14.89
C GLY A 17 8.92 3.30 14.42
N THR A 18 7.78 3.01 13.79
CA THR A 18 7.51 1.66 13.27
C THR A 18 8.36 1.35 12.03
N PRO A 19 8.69 0.07 11.76
CA PRO A 19 9.42 -0.31 10.55
C PRO A 19 8.69 0.11 9.26
N LEU A 20 7.36 -0.02 9.23
CA LEU A 20 6.57 0.37 8.07
C LEU A 20 6.66 1.89 7.84
N ARG A 21 6.49 2.70 8.88
CA ARG A 21 6.59 4.16 8.78
C ARG A 21 7.99 4.59 8.33
N GLN A 22 9.04 4.00 8.90
CA GLN A 22 10.41 4.26 8.48
C GLN A 22 10.65 3.93 7.00
N GLY A 23 10.07 2.84 6.50
CA GLY A 23 10.18 2.46 5.09
C GLY A 23 9.48 3.46 4.15
N LEU A 24 8.28 3.89 4.52
CA LEU A 24 7.52 4.91 3.77
C LEU A 24 8.22 6.27 3.78
N GLU A 25 8.78 6.69 4.91
CA GLU A 25 9.56 7.92 5.02
C GLU A 25 10.83 7.89 4.18
N ARG A 26 11.51 6.73 4.10
CA ARG A 26 12.64 6.55 3.18
C ARG A 26 12.23 6.71 1.71
N ILE A 27 11.05 6.21 1.33
CA ILE A 27 10.52 6.37 -0.04
C ILE A 27 10.27 7.85 -0.31
N LEU A 28 9.62 8.53 0.62
CA LEU A 28 9.30 9.96 0.55
C LEU A 28 10.58 10.81 0.42
N ALA A 29 11.57 10.57 1.29
CA ALA A 29 12.88 11.23 1.27
C ALA A 29 13.66 10.93 -0.02
N GLY A 30 13.48 9.73 -0.57
CA GLY A 30 14.02 9.31 -1.85
C GLY A 30 13.31 9.90 -3.07
N ARG A 31 12.30 10.76 -2.88
CA ARG A 31 11.50 11.41 -3.93
C ARG A 31 10.94 10.41 -4.95
N THR A 32 10.63 9.20 -4.50
CA THR A 32 10.02 8.15 -5.32
C THR A 32 8.55 8.01 -4.92
N GLY A 33 7.68 7.74 -5.89
CA GLY A 33 6.29 7.39 -5.59
C GLY A 33 6.17 5.93 -5.16
N ALA A 34 5.14 5.57 -4.41
CA ALA A 34 4.84 4.17 -4.12
C ALA A 34 3.34 3.94 -3.93
N LEU A 35 2.92 2.70 -4.19
CA LEU A 35 1.62 2.16 -3.81
C LEU A 35 1.86 0.83 -3.12
N VAL A 36 1.42 0.72 -1.87
CA VAL A 36 1.72 -0.42 -0.99
C VAL A 36 0.41 -0.97 -0.42
N VAL A 37 0.07 -2.21 -0.74
CA VAL A 37 -1.10 -2.91 -0.21
C VAL A 37 -0.73 -3.59 1.11
N LEU A 38 -1.44 -3.26 2.19
CA LEU A 38 -1.14 -3.68 3.56
C LEU A 38 -1.82 -5.01 3.93
N GLY A 39 -1.76 -5.98 3.03
CA GLY A 39 -2.36 -7.29 3.22
C GLY A 39 -2.73 -7.97 1.91
N THR A 40 -3.23 -9.19 2.03
CA THR A 40 -3.67 -9.99 0.90
C THR A 40 -4.92 -10.78 1.22
N ASN A 41 -5.82 -10.86 0.24
CA ASN A 41 -6.97 -11.74 0.22
C ASN A 41 -7.27 -12.12 -1.25
N LYS A 42 -8.35 -12.87 -1.49
CA LYS A 42 -8.72 -13.30 -2.85
C LYS A 42 -8.94 -12.12 -3.82
N ILE A 43 -9.46 -10.99 -3.33
CA ILE A 43 -9.72 -9.81 -4.16
C ILE A 43 -8.38 -9.14 -4.53
N VAL A 44 -7.49 -8.92 -3.57
CA VAL A 44 -6.14 -8.38 -3.84
C VAL A 44 -5.38 -9.27 -4.83
N GLN A 45 -5.45 -10.59 -4.66
CA GLN A 45 -4.79 -11.54 -5.55
C GLN A 45 -5.35 -11.49 -6.98
N ALA A 46 -6.66 -11.34 -7.14
CA ALA A 46 -7.29 -11.20 -8.45
C ALA A 46 -7.00 -9.82 -9.10
N SER A 47 -6.87 -8.76 -8.29
CA SER A 47 -6.59 -7.40 -8.77
C SER A 47 -5.12 -7.13 -9.09
N CYS A 48 -4.19 -7.91 -8.54
CA CYS A 48 -2.76 -7.74 -8.79
C CYS A 48 -2.31 -8.65 -9.93
N THR A 49 -1.86 -8.05 -11.03
CA THR A 49 -1.38 -8.78 -12.22
C THR A 49 0.06 -8.40 -12.54
N GLY A 50 0.79 -9.30 -13.22
CA GLY A 50 2.20 -9.10 -13.50
C GLY A 50 3.06 -8.99 -12.23
N GLY A 51 4.17 -8.27 -12.32
CA GLY A 51 5.13 -8.11 -11.23
C GLY A 51 5.92 -9.37 -10.92
N PHE A 52 6.61 -9.35 -9.78
CA PHE A 52 7.47 -10.44 -9.32
C PHE A 52 7.03 -10.95 -7.96
N PRO A 53 6.88 -12.28 -7.78
CA PRO A 53 6.76 -12.86 -6.45
C PRO A 53 8.11 -12.70 -5.74
N ILE A 54 8.08 -12.05 -4.58
CA ILE A 54 9.28 -11.72 -3.80
C ILE A 54 9.39 -12.68 -2.62
N ASN A 55 8.33 -12.79 -1.80
CA ASN A 55 8.24 -13.61 -0.60
C ASN A 55 9.47 -13.49 0.33
N ILE A 56 9.79 -12.26 0.76
CA ILE A 56 10.90 -11.98 1.68
C ILE A 56 10.42 -11.24 2.92
N GLU A 57 11.13 -11.43 4.03
CA GLU A 57 10.95 -10.65 5.25
C GLU A 57 11.02 -9.13 4.97
N PHE A 58 10.09 -8.39 5.56
CA PHE A 58 10.00 -6.96 5.50
C PHE A 58 11.19 -6.29 6.19
N LYS A 59 11.82 -5.34 5.48
CA LYS A 59 12.73 -4.36 6.09
C LYS A 59 12.44 -2.99 5.48
N PRO A 60 12.59 -1.89 6.24
CA PRO A 60 12.40 -0.54 5.72
C PRO A 60 13.24 -0.25 4.46
N THR A 61 14.47 -0.76 4.42
CA THR A 61 15.37 -0.64 3.26
C THR A 61 14.89 -1.47 2.07
N ARG A 62 14.41 -2.70 2.28
CA ARG A 62 13.84 -3.54 1.21
C ARG A 62 12.62 -2.87 0.58
N LEU A 63 11.71 -2.34 1.40
CA LEU A 63 10.55 -1.59 0.93
C LEU A 63 10.98 -0.39 0.06
N ARG A 64 11.97 0.38 0.51
CA ARG A 64 12.53 1.52 -0.22
C ARG A 64 13.13 1.13 -1.58
N GLU A 65 13.87 0.04 -1.63
CA GLU A 65 14.53 -0.43 -2.84
C GLU A 65 13.50 -0.94 -3.86
N LEU A 66 12.54 -1.76 -3.42
CA LEU A 66 11.47 -2.28 -4.28
C LEU A 66 10.55 -1.16 -4.79
N ALA A 67 10.35 -0.09 -4.02
CA ALA A 67 9.57 1.08 -4.45
C ALA A 67 10.22 1.87 -5.60
N LYS A 68 11.47 1.56 -5.99
CA LYS A 68 12.07 2.11 -7.22
C LYS A 68 11.46 1.50 -8.49
N MET A 69 10.83 0.33 -8.38
CA MET A 69 10.12 -0.30 -9.48
C MET A 69 8.80 0.41 -9.73
N ASP A 70 8.36 0.44 -10.98
CA ASP A 70 7.02 0.87 -11.33
C ASP A 70 5.98 -0.15 -10.86
N GLY A 71 4.80 0.34 -10.45
CA GLY A 71 3.68 -0.49 -9.97
C GLY A 71 3.50 -0.47 -8.46
N GLY A 72 2.92 -1.54 -7.94
CA GLY A 72 2.57 -1.72 -6.53
C GLY A 72 3.46 -2.73 -5.81
N ILE A 73 3.40 -2.68 -4.48
CA ILE A 73 4.02 -3.64 -3.56
C ILE A 73 2.91 -4.24 -2.70
N VAL A 74 2.94 -5.56 -2.48
CA VAL A 74 1.95 -6.27 -1.66
C VAL A 74 2.65 -6.87 -0.44
N LEU A 75 2.14 -6.56 0.74
CA LEU A 75 2.56 -7.15 2.02
C LEU A 75 1.60 -8.27 2.43
N ASN A 76 2.05 -9.17 3.31
CA ASN A 76 1.15 -10.09 4.01
C ASN A 76 0.32 -9.35 5.07
N ASN A 77 -0.63 -10.05 5.70
CA ASN A 77 -1.55 -9.41 6.66
C ASN A 77 -0.87 -8.97 7.96
N GLU A 78 0.24 -9.63 8.32
CA GLU A 78 1.05 -9.32 9.49
C GLU A 78 1.93 -8.07 9.26
N LEU A 79 2.17 -7.70 8.00
CA LEU A 79 3.09 -6.64 7.52
C LEU A 79 4.57 -6.93 7.79
N ASP A 80 4.94 -8.20 7.98
CA ASP A 80 6.30 -8.66 8.22
C ASP A 80 6.96 -9.30 6.98
N THR A 81 6.22 -9.43 5.87
CA THR A 81 6.67 -10.07 4.64
C THR A 81 6.21 -9.30 3.41
N ILE A 82 7.13 -9.05 2.48
CA ILE A 82 6.84 -8.51 1.15
C ILE A 82 6.56 -9.69 0.22
N LEU A 83 5.31 -9.82 -0.21
CA LEU A 83 4.84 -10.92 -1.04
C LEU A 83 5.18 -10.71 -2.51
N ALA A 84 4.95 -9.51 -3.02
CA ALA A 84 5.17 -9.17 -4.42
C ALA A 84 5.55 -7.70 -4.60
N ALA A 85 6.26 -7.39 -5.69
CA ALA A 85 6.62 -6.03 -6.08
C ALA A 85 6.52 -5.86 -7.61
N GLY A 86 6.33 -4.62 -8.04
CA GLY A 86 6.15 -4.28 -9.45
C GLY A 86 4.83 -4.77 -10.03
N VAL A 87 3.81 -5.00 -9.18
CA VAL A 87 2.50 -5.49 -9.63
C VAL A 87 1.69 -4.37 -10.26
N HIS A 88 0.93 -4.67 -11.31
CA HIS A 88 -0.07 -3.78 -11.85
C HIS A 88 -1.40 -4.03 -11.15
N ILE A 89 -2.00 -2.99 -10.57
CA ILE A 89 -3.25 -3.10 -9.81
C ILE A 89 -4.42 -2.67 -10.68
N VAL A 90 -5.28 -3.64 -10.98
CA VAL A 90 -6.52 -3.46 -11.71
C VAL A 90 -7.66 -3.79 -10.76
N SER A 91 -8.39 -2.76 -10.33
CA SER A 91 -9.56 -2.89 -9.45
C SER A 91 -10.82 -2.62 -10.25
N ASP A 92 -11.92 -3.24 -9.85
CA ASP A 92 -13.25 -2.88 -10.36
C ASP A 92 -13.52 -1.40 -10.11
N PRO A 93 -14.13 -0.67 -11.07
CA PRO A 93 -14.34 0.75 -10.94
C PRO A 93 -15.43 1.03 -9.92
N VAL A 94 -15.03 1.60 -8.78
CA VAL A 94 -15.94 2.19 -7.79
C VAL A 94 -15.73 3.71 -7.70
N PRO A 95 -16.74 4.48 -7.23
CA PRO A 95 -16.61 5.93 -7.09
C PRO A 95 -15.39 6.32 -6.27
N SER A 96 -14.59 7.25 -6.79
CA SER A 96 -13.38 7.77 -6.16
C SER A 96 -13.28 9.27 -6.38
N ALA A 97 -12.96 10.01 -5.32
CA ALA A 97 -12.69 11.44 -5.38
C ALA A 97 -11.24 11.74 -5.85
N GLU A 98 -10.40 10.70 -5.96
CA GLU A 98 -8.99 10.86 -6.29
C GLU A 98 -8.79 11.09 -7.80
N THR A 99 -8.01 12.12 -8.14
CA THR A 99 -7.78 12.52 -9.53
C THR A 99 -6.61 11.79 -10.17
N GLY A 100 -5.57 11.44 -9.39
CA GLY A 100 -4.39 10.72 -9.88
C GLY A 100 -4.60 9.22 -9.99
N THR A 101 -4.08 8.59 -11.05
CA THR A 101 -4.26 7.14 -11.33
C THR A 101 -3.83 6.27 -10.15
N ARG A 102 -2.67 6.55 -9.53
CA ARG A 102 -2.18 5.80 -8.35
C ARG A 102 -3.12 5.92 -7.14
N HIS A 103 -3.57 7.13 -6.83
CA HIS A 103 -4.45 7.37 -5.69
C HIS A 103 -5.83 6.75 -5.94
N ARG A 104 -6.35 6.87 -7.17
CA ARG A 104 -7.59 6.25 -7.60
C ARG A 104 -7.54 4.72 -7.50
N SER A 105 -6.48 4.08 -7.99
CA SER A 105 -6.31 2.63 -7.85
C SER A 105 -6.21 2.19 -6.39
N ALA A 106 -5.54 2.97 -5.54
CA ALA A 106 -5.45 2.67 -4.11
C ALA A 106 -6.80 2.77 -3.40
N ASP A 107 -7.54 3.85 -3.63
CA ASP A 107 -8.87 4.08 -3.09
C ASP A 107 -9.86 3.00 -3.54
N GLN A 108 -9.89 2.72 -4.85
CA GLN A 108 -10.74 1.68 -5.42
C GLN A 108 -10.41 0.32 -4.81
N LEU A 109 -9.14 -0.11 -4.85
CA LEU A 109 -8.74 -1.39 -4.29
C LEU A 109 -9.08 -1.49 -2.80
N ALA A 110 -8.86 -0.44 -2.02
CA ALA A 110 -9.17 -0.43 -0.59
C ALA A 110 -10.68 -0.61 -0.33
N LYS A 111 -11.53 0.01 -1.14
CA LYS A 111 -13.00 -0.12 -1.09
C LYS A 111 -13.46 -1.53 -1.45
N VAL A 112 -12.99 -2.09 -2.58
CA VAL A 112 -13.50 -3.40 -3.04
C VAL A 112 -12.94 -4.55 -2.21
N SER A 113 -11.66 -4.48 -1.81
CA SER A 113 -11.00 -5.57 -1.09
C SER A 113 -11.16 -5.51 0.42
N GLY A 114 -11.46 -4.34 0.98
CA GLY A 114 -11.40 -4.09 2.42
C GLY A 114 -9.99 -4.16 3.01
N ILE A 115 -8.95 -4.23 2.17
CA ILE A 115 -7.54 -4.23 2.57
C ILE A 115 -7.00 -2.80 2.40
N PRO A 116 -6.32 -2.23 3.42
CA PRO A 116 -5.81 -0.88 3.27
C PRO A 116 -4.69 -0.78 2.24
N VAL A 117 -4.62 0.38 1.60
CA VAL A 117 -3.59 0.69 0.61
C VAL A 117 -2.96 2.02 0.96
N VAL A 118 -1.62 2.06 1.02
CA VAL A 118 -0.85 3.27 1.26
C VAL A 118 -0.29 3.80 -0.05
N THR A 119 -0.39 5.10 -0.27
CA THR A 119 0.33 5.78 -1.36
C THR A 119 1.36 6.75 -0.81
N VAL A 120 2.54 6.79 -1.45
CA VAL A 120 3.54 7.84 -1.25
C VAL A 120 3.57 8.71 -2.50
N SER A 121 3.32 10.00 -2.34
CA SER A 121 3.32 11.00 -3.40
C SER A 121 4.62 11.80 -3.37
N ALA A 122 5.49 11.58 -4.34
CA ALA A 122 6.76 12.33 -4.45
C ALA A 122 6.53 13.82 -4.73
N SER A 123 5.53 14.17 -5.55
CA SER A 123 5.24 15.57 -5.92
C SER A 123 4.59 16.35 -4.79
N MET A 124 3.70 15.72 -4.03
CA MET A 124 2.99 16.38 -2.91
C MET A 124 3.73 16.23 -1.58
N SER A 125 4.78 15.41 -1.53
CA SER A 125 5.49 15.05 -0.30
C SER A 125 4.55 14.51 0.79
N THR A 126 3.59 13.66 0.41
CA THR A 126 2.58 13.10 1.32
C THR A 126 2.57 11.58 1.33
N ILE A 127 2.19 11.03 2.47
CA ILE A 127 1.82 9.63 2.66
C ILE A 127 0.33 9.61 2.95
N SER A 128 -0.44 8.80 2.22
CA SER A 128 -1.90 8.67 2.40
C SER A 128 -2.26 7.21 2.60
N LEU A 129 -3.19 6.95 3.50
CA LEU A 129 -3.72 5.61 3.78
C LEU A 129 -5.15 5.58 3.26
N PHE A 130 -5.53 4.58 2.48
CA PHE A 130 -6.91 4.38 2.03
C PHE A 130 -7.51 3.19 2.76
N THR A 131 -8.68 3.38 3.39
CA THR A 131 -9.40 2.34 4.13
C THR A 131 -10.90 2.44 3.90
N GLY A 132 -11.50 1.48 3.19
CA GLY A 132 -12.95 1.29 3.19
C GLY A 132 -13.82 2.50 2.77
N GLY A 133 -13.25 3.51 2.10
CA GLY A 133 -13.95 4.78 1.80
C GLY A 133 -13.26 6.03 2.32
N ASP A 134 -12.43 5.88 3.35
CA ASP A 134 -11.76 6.96 4.06
C ASP A 134 -10.26 7.07 3.68
N ARG A 135 -9.69 8.24 3.94
CA ARG A 135 -8.30 8.60 3.66
C ARG A 135 -7.58 9.20 4.87
#